data_AF-A0A1V5UH22-F1
#
_entry.id   AF-A0A1V5UH22-F1
#
_cell.length_a   1.000
_cell.length_b   1.000
_cell.length_c   1.000
_cell.angle_alpha   90.00
_cell.angle_beta   90.00
_cell.angle_gamma   90.00
#
_symmetry.space_group_name_H-M   'P 1'
#
loop_
_entity.id
_entity.type
_entity.pdbx_description
1 polymer ?
#
loop_
_entity_poly.entity_id
_entity_poly.type
_entity_poly.pdbx_seq_one_letter_code
_entity_poly.pdbx_strand_id
1 'polypeptide(L)'
;MKKSLKKISLLALALVGAVGLASCKDKDTFDVSKKITRYTRDNTSGTRDGFFTAIGFKAAVTDDTVIPGTIQANGNSNMITLVNNDVYGIGYISYASLETSGLKALKYEGVAASEEGIVDGTYALSRNFNYITRLEADCSADEWVLLNGFRQFMSSKEGLGIIKAKDGILVSPIASAESWETILNKAENAALKAICEDEGHAQIEMKLGGSTSVEKIALGLSSAFAEKCPAFKPVHNHVGSGAAYKGT
;
A
#
# COMPACT_ATOMS: atom_id res chain seq x y z
N MET A 1 -17.36 50.06 -67.10
CA MET A 1 -17.28 49.42 -68.44
C MET A 1 -15.82 49.17 -68.79
N LYS A 2 -15.55 48.07 -69.53
CA LYS A 2 -14.24 47.50 -69.97
C LYS A 2 -13.67 46.46 -68.98
N LYS A 3 -14.00 45.17 -69.15
CA LYS A 3 -13.43 44.14 -70.08
C LYS A 3 -11.96 43.79 -69.77
N SER A 4 -11.80 42.63 -69.09
CA SER A 4 -10.99 41.45 -69.44
C SER A 4 -9.72 41.64 -70.27
N LEU A 5 -8.61 41.01 -69.84
CA LEU A 5 -8.01 39.86 -70.54
C LEU A 5 -6.71 39.36 -69.84
N LYS A 6 -6.66 38.03 -69.59
CA LYS A 6 -5.53 37.07 -69.79
C LYS A 6 -4.22 37.27 -69.00
N LYS A 7 -3.41 36.27 -68.63
CA LYS A 7 -3.35 34.78 -68.58
C LYS A 7 -1.95 34.51 -67.93
N ILE A 8 -1.65 33.22 -67.67
CA ILE A 8 -0.31 32.59 -67.44
C ILE A 8 -0.04 32.36 -65.94
N SER A 9 -0.31 31.19 -65.35
CA SER A 9 0.18 29.81 -65.57
C SER A 9 1.55 29.55 -64.97
N LEU A 10 1.65 28.64 -63.99
CA LEU A 10 2.71 27.62 -63.79
C LEU A 10 2.30 26.79 -62.54
N LEU A 11 1.88 25.52 -62.68
CA LEU A 11 2.70 24.29 -62.64
C LEU A 11 3.51 24.17 -61.33
N ALA A 12 3.42 23.13 -60.49
CA ALA A 12 3.28 21.72 -60.81
C ALA A 12 2.62 20.92 -59.66
N LEU A 13 1.76 19.97 -60.05
CA LEU A 13 1.17 18.92 -59.24
C LEU A 13 2.15 17.74 -59.22
N ALA A 14 2.78 17.46 -58.07
CA ALA A 14 3.56 16.25 -57.88
C ALA A 14 2.71 15.22 -57.12
N LEU A 15 2.24 14.21 -57.85
CA LEU A 15 1.82 12.93 -57.28
C LEU A 15 3.03 12.27 -56.61
N VAL A 16 2.93 11.97 -55.32
CA VAL A 16 3.60 10.82 -54.71
C VAL A 16 2.55 10.08 -53.89
N GLY A 17 2.17 8.90 -54.38
CA GLY A 17 1.42 7.90 -53.62
C GLY A 17 2.35 7.05 -52.77
N ALA A 18 1.72 6.26 -51.89
CA ALA A 18 2.30 5.27 -50.97
C ALA A 18 3.03 5.92 -49.77
N VAL A 19 2.78 5.59 -48.50
CA VAL A 19 2.33 4.34 -47.88
C VAL A 19 1.50 4.74 -46.65
N GLY A 20 0.26 4.28 -46.57
CA GLY A 20 -0.43 4.22 -45.29
C GLY A 20 0.26 3.18 -44.43
N LEU A 21 1.19 3.60 -43.56
CA LEU A 21 1.65 2.77 -42.45
C LEU A 21 0.50 2.73 -41.44
N ALA A 22 -0.52 1.93 -41.76
CA ALA A 22 -1.26 1.25 -40.73
C ALA A 22 -0.23 0.35 -40.04
N SER A 23 0.39 0.87 -38.99
CA SER A 23 1.06 0.04 -38.00
C SER A 23 -0.07 -0.76 -37.33
N CYS A 24 -0.44 -1.86 -37.97
CA CYS A 24 -0.86 -3.03 -37.24
C CYS A 24 0.33 -3.35 -36.34
N LYS A 25 0.34 -2.79 -35.13
CA LYS A 25 0.96 -3.49 -34.01
C LYS A 25 0.30 -4.85 -34.03
N ASP A 26 1.04 -5.84 -34.54
CA ASP A 26 0.70 -7.23 -34.28
C ASP A 26 0.39 -7.29 -32.80
N LYS A 27 -0.86 -7.64 -32.49
CA LYS A 27 -1.20 -8.03 -31.13
C LYS A 27 -0.27 -9.21 -30.89
N ASP A 28 0.74 -9.03 -30.04
CA ASP A 28 1.54 -10.13 -29.52
C ASP A 28 0.54 -11.22 -29.13
N THR A 29 0.47 -12.25 -29.95
CA THR A 29 -0.50 -13.31 -29.77
C THR A 29 0.07 -14.13 -28.64
N PHE A 30 -0.60 -14.08 -27.50
CA PHE A 30 -0.17 -14.78 -26.29
C PHE A 30 0.01 -16.27 -26.62
N ASP A 31 1.25 -16.76 -26.55
CA ASP A 31 1.60 -18.14 -26.88
C ASP A 31 1.37 -19.04 -25.65
N VAL A 32 0.26 -19.76 -25.67
CA VAL A 32 -0.14 -20.66 -24.58
C VAL A 32 0.81 -21.85 -24.36
N SER A 33 1.78 -22.09 -25.26
CA SER A 33 2.81 -23.12 -25.08
C SER A 33 3.99 -22.65 -24.22
N LYS A 34 4.15 -21.34 -24.01
CA LYS A 34 5.20 -20.78 -23.16
C LYS A 34 4.92 -21.07 -21.69
N LYS A 35 6.00 -21.24 -20.91
CA LYS A 35 5.90 -21.44 -19.47
C LYS A 35 5.56 -20.13 -18.78
N ILE A 36 4.66 -20.21 -17.80
CA ILE A 36 4.36 -19.09 -16.90
C ILE A 36 5.55 -18.86 -15.97
N THR A 37 6.06 -17.64 -15.95
CA THR A 37 7.06 -17.20 -14.97
C THR A 37 6.34 -16.86 -13.67
N ARG A 38 6.70 -17.55 -12.59
CA ARG A 38 6.09 -17.32 -11.28
C ARG A 38 6.98 -16.42 -10.43
N TYR A 39 6.47 -15.27 -10.07
CA TYR A 39 7.14 -14.36 -9.14
C TYR A 39 6.61 -14.55 -7.73
N THR A 40 7.51 -14.55 -6.76
CA THR A 40 7.21 -14.65 -5.33
C THR A 40 7.92 -13.54 -4.55
N ARG A 41 7.71 -13.48 -3.25
CA ARG A 41 8.38 -12.56 -2.33
C ARG A 41 9.30 -13.36 -1.39
N ASP A 42 10.20 -12.70 -0.68
CA ASP A 42 11.03 -13.32 0.34
C ASP A 42 10.21 -13.82 1.55
N ASN A 43 10.79 -14.69 2.39
CA ASN A 43 10.10 -15.32 3.53
C ASN A 43 9.81 -14.37 4.71
N THR A 44 10.30 -13.13 4.69
CA THR A 44 9.98 -12.11 5.70
C THR A 44 8.83 -11.20 5.26
N SER A 45 8.39 -11.32 4.01
CA SER A 45 7.33 -10.52 3.41
C SER A 45 5.96 -10.85 3.99
N GLY A 46 5.31 -9.85 4.59
CA GLY A 46 3.91 -9.97 4.99
C GLY A 46 2.95 -10.21 3.81
N THR A 47 3.27 -9.74 2.61
CA THR A 47 2.47 -10.01 1.41
C THR A 47 2.53 -11.50 1.02
N ARG A 48 3.71 -12.14 1.18
CA ARG A 48 3.87 -13.59 0.98
C ARG A 48 3.01 -14.39 1.93
N ASP A 49 3.11 -14.07 3.23
CA ASP A 49 2.30 -14.70 4.27
C ASP A 49 0.81 -14.55 3.96
N GLY A 50 0.35 -13.31 3.73
CA GLY A 50 -1.03 -13.03 3.38
C GLY A 50 -1.55 -13.84 2.19
N PHE A 51 -0.77 -13.88 1.09
CA PHE A 51 -1.15 -14.63 -0.10
C PHE A 51 -1.22 -16.14 0.16
N PHE A 52 -0.14 -16.75 0.66
CA PHE A 52 -0.06 -18.21 0.82
C PHE A 52 -0.97 -18.73 1.94
N THR A 53 -1.19 -17.95 3.00
CA THR A 53 -2.16 -18.26 4.04
C THR A 53 -3.58 -18.25 3.48
N ALA A 54 -3.96 -17.22 2.72
CA ALA A 54 -5.32 -17.06 2.20
C ALA A 54 -5.69 -18.08 1.11
N ILE A 55 -4.72 -18.55 0.30
CA ILE A 55 -4.95 -19.65 -0.66
C ILE A 55 -4.83 -21.05 -0.05
N GLY A 56 -4.61 -21.15 1.27
CA GLY A 56 -4.51 -22.45 1.95
C GLY A 56 -3.18 -23.19 1.76
N PHE A 57 -2.12 -22.53 1.28
CA PHE A 57 -0.82 -23.14 1.02
C PHE A 57 0.27 -22.64 1.98
N LYS A 58 0.00 -22.76 3.29
CA LYS A 58 0.84 -22.21 4.37
C LYS A 58 2.31 -22.68 4.38
N ALA A 59 2.61 -23.86 3.87
CA ALA A 59 4.00 -24.35 3.78
C ALA A 59 4.89 -23.36 3.00
N ALA A 60 4.35 -22.80 1.92
CA ALA A 60 5.05 -21.83 1.09
C ALA A 60 5.26 -20.47 1.76
N VAL A 61 4.75 -20.22 2.98
CA VAL A 61 5.06 -18.98 3.72
C VAL A 61 6.54 -18.92 4.08
N THR A 62 7.13 -20.05 4.50
CA THR A 62 8.50 -20.10 5.01
C THR A 62 9.44 -21.02 4.22
N ASP A 63 8.89 -21.93 3.42
CA ASP A 63 9.64 -22.92 2.66
C ASP A 63 9.60 -22.60 1.15
N ASP A 64 10.75 -22.30 0.54
CA ASP A 64 10.86 -22.08 -0.91
C ASP A 64 10.87 -23.39 -1.72
N THR A 65 11.20 -24.52 -1.08
CA THR A 65 11.33 -25.80 -1.77
C THR A 65 9.99 -26.34 -2.28
N VAL A 66 8.88 -25.90 -1.67
CA VAL A 66 7.50 -26.25 -2.10
C VAL A 66 6.99 -25.38 -3.26
N ILE A 67 7.72 -24.33 -3.65
CA ILE A 67 7.44 -23.46 -4.81
C ILE A 67 8.67 -23.31 -5.72
N PRO A 68 9.23 -24.42 -6.23
CA PRO A 68 10.50 -24.41 -6.95
C PRO A 68 10.42 -23.60 -8.25
N GLY A 69 11.53 -22.95 -8.64
CA GLY A 69 11.59 -22.19 -9.89
C GLY A 69 10.76 -20.90 -9.90
N THR A 70 10.48 -20.34 -8.72
CA THR A 70 9.95 -18.98 -8.59
C THR A 70 11.08 -17.94 -8.59
N ILE A 71 10.79 -16.73 -9.06
CA ILE A 71 11.70 -15.59 -9.04
C ILE A 71 11.29 -14.66 -7.90
N GLN A 72 12.22 -14.32 -7.01
CA GLN A 72 11.92 -13.43 -5.89
C GLN A 72 11.91 -11.95 -6.31
N ALA A 73 10.85 -11.24 -5.92
CA ALA A 73 10.72 -9.79 -6.06
C ALA A 73 10.92 -9.09 -4.70
N ASN A 74 11.68 -8.00 -4.71
CA ASN A 74 11.97 -7.20 -3.51
C ASN A 74 10.94 -6.05 -3.35
N GLY A 75 9.74 -6.38 -2.89
CA GLY A 75 8.68 -5.40 -2.65
C GLY A 75 7.60 -5.35 -3.74
N ASN A 76 6.54 -4.60 -3.48
CA ASN A 76 5.43 -4.43 -4.44
C ASN A 76 5.91 -3.72 -5.72
N SER A 77 6.70 -2.65 -5.60
CA SER A 77 7.19 -1.90 -6.77
C SER A 77 8.04 -2.78 -7.69
N ASN A 78 8.95 -3.59 -7.14
CA ASN A 78 9.75 -4.51 -7.94
C ASN A 78 8.89 -5.62 -8.56
N MET A 79 7.92 -6.19 -7.83
CA MET A 79 6.96 -7.16 -8.36
C MET A 79 6.19 -6.58 -9.57
N ILE A 80 5.69 -5.35 -9.44
CA ILE A 80 4.97 -4.66 -10.52
C ILE A 80 5.85 -4.49 -11.75
N THR A 81 7.09 -4.01 -11.57
CA THR A 81 8.05 -3.86 -12.67
C THR A 81 8.35 -5.20 -13.34
N LEU A 82 8.60 -6.26 -12.57
CA LEU A 82 8.91 -7.58 -13.13
C LEU A 82 7.75 -8.13 -13.96
N VAL A 83 6.54 -8.11 -13.42
CA VAL A 83 5.36 -8.65 -14.13
C VAL A 83 4.97 -7.79 -15.33
N ASN A 84 5.09 -6.46 -15.27
CA ASN A 84 4.82 -5.60 -16.45
C ASN A 84 5.80 -5.86 -17.60
N ASN A 85 7.02 -6.30 -17.31
CA ASN A 85 8.04 -6.62 -18.32
C ASN A 85 8.05 -8.10 -18.72
N ASP A 86 7.10 -8.89 -18.23
CA ASP A 86 7.00 -10.32 -18.51
C ASP A 86 5.55 -10.69 -18.87
N VAL A 87 5.29 -10.82 -20.18
CA VAL A 87 3.96 -11.16 -20.68
C VAL A 87 3.46 -12.53 -20.18
N TYR A 88 4.36 -13.42 -19.73
CA TYR A 88 4.04 -14.71 -19.12
C TYR A 88 4.19 -14.70 -17.59
N GLY A 89 4.37 -13.52 -17.00
CA GLY A 89 4.57 -13.33 -15.57
C GLY A 89 3.27 -13.39 -14.76
N ILE A 90 3.33 -14.04 -13.60
CA ILE A 90 2.29 -13.97 -12.57
C ILE A 90 2.91 -13.70 -11.20
N GLY A 91 2.28 -12.84 -10.43
CA GLY A 91 2.69 -12.50 -9.07
C GLY A 91 1.51 -11.97 -8.26
N TYR A 92 1.81 -11.47 -7.06
CA TYR A 92 0.81 -10.94 -6.13
C TYR A 92 1.32 -9.64 -5.48
N ILE A 93 0.42 -8.67 -5.35
CA ILE A 93 0.70 -7.33 -4.82
C ILE A 93 -0.41 -6.91 -3.86
N SER A 94 -0.16 -5.88 -3.06
CA SER A 94 -1.21 -5.23 -2.26
C SER A 94 -2.25 -4.56 -3.17
N TYR A 95 -3.54 -4.66 -2.82
CA TYR A 95 -4.66 -4.07 -3.59
C TYR A 95 -4.45 -2.58 -3.86
N ALA A 96 -3.98 -1.80 -2.88
CA ALA A 96 -3.75 -0.37 -3.03
C ALA A 96 -2.74 0.01 -4.13
N SER A 97 -1.88 -0.93 -4.57
CA SER A 97 -0.96 -0.70 -5.68
C SER A 97 -1.56 -1.04 -7.05
N LEU A 98 -2.74 -1.68 -7.10
CA LEU A 98 -3.32 -2.20 -8.35
C LEU A 98 -3.65 -1.09 -9.35
N GLU A 99 -4.35 -0.04 -8.92
CA GLU A 99 -4.83 1.03 -9.80
C GLU A 99 -3.69 1.70 -10.59
N THR A 100 -2.55 1.93 -9.95
CA THR A 100 -1.39 2.59 -10.55
C THR A 100 -0.37 1.62 -11.14
N SER A 101 -0.58 0.30 -11.03
CA SER A 101 0.40 -0.70 -11.44
C SER A 101 0.48 -0.93 -12.94
N GLY A 102 -0.59 -0.67 -13.69
CA GLY A 102 -0.71 -1.10 -15.10
C GLY A 102 -0.91 -2.63 -15.28
N LEU A 103 -1.01 -3.39 -14.18
CA LEU A 103 -1.26 -4.83 -14.22
C LEU A 103 -2.74 -5.15 -14.35
N LYS A 104 -3.04 -6.35 -14.86
CA LYS A 104 -4.39 -6.92 -14.89
C LYS A 104 -4.61 -7.82 -13.68
N ALA A 105 -5.53 -7.44 -12.80
CA ALA A 105 -5.95 -8.30 -11.68
C ALA A 105 -6.75 -9.52 -12.18
N LEU A 106 -6.48 -10.67 -11.58
CA LEU A 106 -7.28 -11.88 -11.75
C LEU A 106 -8.39 -11.93 -10.69
N LYS A 107 -9.51 -12.55 -11.05
CA LYS A 107 -10.55 -12.90 -10.07
C LYS A 107 -10.05 -14.04 -9.19
N TYR A 108 -10.36 -13.97 -7.89
CA TYR A 108 -10.11 -15.05 -6.94
C TYR A 108 -11.45 -15.68 -6.57
N GLU A 109 -11.60 -17.00 -6.76
CA GLU A 109 -12.88 -17.70 -6.55
C GLU A 109 -14.07 -17.04 -7.26
N GLY A 110 -13.83 -16.48 -8.46
CA GLY A 110 -14.85 -15.79 -9.26
C GLY A 110 -15.14 -14.33 -8.84
N VAL A 111 -14.56 -13.86 -7.74
CA VAL A 111 -14.76 -12.50 -7.20
C VAL A 111 -13.62 -11.58 -7.68
N ALA A 112 -13.98 -10.40 -8.20
CA ALA A 112 -13.01 -9.36 -8.53
C ALA A 112 -12.57 -8.63 -7.26
N ALA A 113 -11.30 -8.24 -7.18
CA ALA A 113 -10.83 -7.43 -6.07
C ALA A 113 -11.49 -6.05 -6.10
N SER A 114 -12.13 -5.66 -5.01
CA SER A 114 -12.64 -4.30 -4.79
C SER A 114 -12.51 -3.95 -3.31
N GLU A 115 -12.55 -2.66 -2.98
CA GLU A 115 -12.51 -2.23 -1.58
C GLU A 115 -13.75 -2.74 -0.82
N GLU A 116 -14.93 -2.66 -1.45
CA GLU A 116 -16.18 -3.15 -0.88
C GLU A 116 -16.10 -4.65 -0.59
N GLY A 117 -15.59 -5.43 -1.54
CA GLY A 117 -15.44 -6.87 -1.39
C GLY A 117 -14.42 -7.27 -0.32
N ILE A 118 -13.39 -6.45 -0.11
CA ILE A 118 -12.44 -6.64 0.98
C ILE A 118 -13.08 -6.32 2.33
N VAL A 119 -13.86 -5.25 2.42
CA VAL A 119 -14.50 -4.81 3.67
C VAL A 119 -15.65 -5.74 4.09
N ASP A 120 -16.46 -6.22 3.15
CA ASP A 120 -17.57 -7.13 3.43
C ASP A 120 -17.18 -8.62 3.49
N GLY A 121 -15.94 -8.93 3.12
CA GLY A 121 -15.35 -10.28 3.15
C GLY A 121 -15.69 -11.16 1.96
N THR A 122 -16.42 -10.68 0.95
CA THR A 122 -16.70 -11.43 -0.28
C THR A 122 -15.43 -11.68 -1.11
N TYR A 123 -14.43 -10.79 -1.04
CA TYR A 123 -13.10 -11.00 -1.59
C TYR A 123 -12.16 -11.61 -0.55
N ALA A 124 -12.04 -12.93 -0.58
CA ALA A 124 -11.35 -13.71 0.46
C ALA A 124 -9.81 -13.64 0.42
N LEU A 125 -9.20 -13.11 -0.65
CA LEU A 125 -7.73 -12.94 -0.74
C LEU A 125 -7.30 -11.62 -0.08
N SER A 126 -7.64 -11.45 1.19
CA SER A 126 -7.38 -10.25 1.99
C SER A 126 -6.87 -10.62 3.38
N ARG A 127 -6.25 -9.65 4.06
CA ARG A 127 -5.83 -9.79 5.46
C ARG A 127 -5.90 -8.45 6.18
N ASN A 128 -6.05 -8.51 7.49
CA ASN A 128 -5.97 -7.32 8.33
C ASN A 128 -4.52 -6.86 8.50
N PHE A 129 -4.36 -5.56 8.66
CA PHE A 129 -3.16 -4.98 9.25
C PHE A 129 -3.35 -4.94 10.76
N ASN A 130 -2.57 -5.76 11.46
CA ASN A 130 -2.58 -5.85 12.91
C ASN A 130 -1.38 -5.11 13.48
N TYR A 131 -1.55 -4.52 14.66
CA TYR A 131 -0.46 -4.06 15.50
C TYR A 131 -0.41 -4.90 16.77
N ILE A 132 0.77 -4.93 17.38
CA ILE A 132 0.99 -5.48 18.72
C ILE A 132 1.56 -4.37 19.58
N THR A 133 1.40 -4.48 20.89
CA THR A 133 1.94 -3.53 21.86
C THR A 133 2.64 -4.27 22.97
N ARG A 134 3.56 -3.57 23.64
CA ARG A 134 4.06 -4.00 24.95
C ARG A 134 2.93 -4.03 25.98
N LEU A 135 3.10 -4.82 27.03
CA LEU A 135 2.20 -4.83 28.17
C LEU A 135 2.52 -3.63 29.06
N GLU A 136 1.54 -3.18 29.85
CA GLU A 136 1.73 -2.06 30.81
C GLU A 136 2.92 -2.29 31.75
N ALA A 137 3.10 -3.53 32.22
CA ALA A 137 4.20 -3.91 33.10
C ALA A 137 5.60 -3.78 32.45
N ASP A 138 5.68 -3.70 31.12
CA ASP A 138 6.93 -3.55 30.36
C ASP A 138 7.21 -2.09 29.94
N CYS A 139 6.34 -1.15 30.37
CA CYS A 139 6.42 0.27 30.05
C CYS A 139 6.63 1.09 31.32
N SER A 140 7.33 2.22 31.19
CA SER A 140 7.18 3.33 32.14
C SER A 140 5.76 3.92 32.08
N ALA A 141 5.38 4.69 33.10
CA ALA A 141 4.06 5.32 33.17
C ALA A 141 3.78 6.19 31.94
N ASP A 142 4.73 7.04 31.56
CA ASP A 142 4.55 7.94 30.42
C ASP A 142 4.56 7.18 29.07
N GLU A 143 5.41 6.16 28.91
CA GLU A 143 5.37 5.29 27.72
C GLU A 143 4.00 4.63 27.56
N TRP A 144 3.39 4.17 28.65
CA TRP A 144 2.07 3.55 28.63
C TRP A 144 0.97 4.56 28.28
N VAL A 145 1.02 5.76 28.84
CA VAL A 145 0.09 6.84 28.51
C VAL A 145 0.21 7.24 27.04
N LEU A 146 1.43 7.44 26.54
CA LEU A 146 1.69 7.79 25.14
C LEU A 146 1.29 6.67 24.17
N LEU A 147 1.55 5.41 24.52
CA LEU A 147 1.13 4.25 23.72
C LEU A 147 -0.38 4.19 23.56
N ASN A 148 -1.13 4.36 24.66
CA ASN A 148 -2.59 4.38 24.60
C ASN A 148 -3.12 5.65 23.90
N GLY A 149 -2.47 6.79 24.08
CA GLY A 149 -2.76 8.01 23.34
C GLY A 149 -2.60 7.83 21.83
N PHE A 150 -1.51 7.20 21.41
CA PHE A 150 -1.27 6.90 20.00
C PHE A 150 -2.33 5.94 19.44
N ARG A 151 -2.74 4.91 20.20
CA ARG A 151 -3.84 4.01 19.80
C ARG A 151 -5.16 4.75 19.62
N GLN A 152 -5.49 5.66 20.53
CA GLN A 152 -6.69 6.49 20.41
C GLN A 152 -6.59 7.43 19.20
N PHE A 153 -5.42 8.01 18.93
CA PHE A 153 -5.17 8.83 17.75
C PHE A 153 -5.37 8.04 16.45
N MET A 154 -4.91 6.80 16.37
CA MET A 154 -5.14 5.94 15.20
C MET A 154 -6.64 5.73 14.90
N SER A 155 -7.49 5.77 15.92
CA SER A 155 -8.95 5.65 15.80
C SER A 155 -9.67 6.98 15.61
N SER A 156 -8.97 8.12 15.64
CA SER A 156 -9.57 9.44 15.43
C SER A 156 -9.86 9.71 13.95
N LYS A 157 -10.64 10.75 13.64
CA LYS A 157 -10.85 11.22 12.26
C LYS A 157 -9.53 11.45 11.51
N GLU A 158 -8.57 12.08 12.17
CA GLU A 158 -7.25 12.38 11.63
C GLU A 158 -6.46 11.09 11.38
N GLY A 159 -6.43 10.18 12.36
CA GLY A 159 -5.75 8.88 12.22
C GLY A 159 -6.32 8.04 11.09
N LEU A 160 -7.64 7.88 11.03
CA LEU A 160 -8.32 7.15 9.95
C LEU A 160 -8.10 7.82 8.58
N GLY A 161 -8.10 9.15 8.52
CA GLY A 161 -7.77 9.91 7.32
C GLY A 161 -6.35 9.61 6.82
N ILE A 162 -5.37 9.55 7.72
CA ILE A 162 -4.00 9.18 7.38
C ILE A 162 -3.92 7.73 6.90
N ILE A 163 -4.56 6.79 7.60
CA ILE A 163 -4.58 5.37 7.21
C ILE A 163 -5.10 5.23 5.77
N LYS A 164 -6.23 5.89 5.46
CA LYS A 164 -6.81 5.88 4.11
C LYS A 164 -5.87 6.50 3.07
N ALA A 165 -5.25 7.64 3.39
CA ALA A 165 -4.33 8.34 2.50
C ALA A 165 -2.99 7.61 2.29
N LYS A 166 -2.66 6.65 3.15
CA LYS A 166 -1.44 5.83 3.09
C LYS A 166 -1.74 4.39 2.73
N ASP A 167 -2.65 4.19 1.77
CA ASP A 167 -2.94 2.90 1.13
C ASP A 167 -3.73 1.89 2.01
N GLY A 168 -4.25 2.32 3.17
CA GLY A 168 -5.07 1.50 4.05
C GLY A 168 -6.54 1.43 3.60
N ILE A 169 -7.14 0.24 3.77
CA ILE A 169 -8.58 0.04 3.61
C ILE A 169 -9.23 0.15 4.98
N LEU A 170 -10.26 1.00 5.09
CA LEU A 170 -10.95 1.23 6.35
C LEU A 170 -12.15 0.32 6.49
N VAL A 171 -12.28 -0.32 7.65
CA VAL A 171 -13.49 -1.08 8.05
C VAL A 171 -14.47 -0.24 8.87
N SER A 172 -14.14 1.04 9.11
CA SER A 172 -14.97 1.97 9.87
C SER A 172 -14.98 3.34 9.19
N PRO A 173 -16.14 4.00 9.05
CA PRO A 173 -16.21 5.31 8.42
C PRO A 173 -15.47 6.39 9.21
N ILE A 174 -14.74 7.27 8.52
CA ILE A 174 -14.11 8.46 9.13
C ILE A 174 -15.18 9.36 9.77
N ALA A 175 -16.34 9.49 9.13
CA ALA A 175 -17.42 10.37 9.59
C ALA A 175 -17.96 10.00 10.98
N SER A 176 -17.89 8.72 11.37
CA SER A 176 -18.35 8.23 12.69
C SER A 176 -17.31 8.33 13.80
N ALA A 177 -16.04 8.61 13.48
CA ALA A 177 -14.99 8.74 14.48
C ALA A 177 -15.05 10.13 15.16
N GLU A 178 -14.51 10.23 16.38
CA GLU A 178 -14.28 11.51 17.05
C GLU A 178 -13.00 12.19 16.52
N SER A 179 -12.92 13.53 16.57
CA SER A 179 -11.66 14.21 16.28
C SER A 179 -10.65 13.97 17.39
N TRP A 180 -9.36 14.12 17.07
CA TRP A 180 -8.29 14.03 18.06
C TRP A 180 -8.50 15.00 19.22
N GLU A 181 -8.91 16.23 18.92
CA GLU A 181 -9.18 17.25 19.93
C GLU A 181 -10.28 16.82 20.90
N THR A 182 -11.39 16.24 20.41
CA THR A 182 -12.45 15.71 21.28
C THR A 182 -11.93 14.58 22.16
N ILE A 183 -11.15 13.66 21.59
CA ILE A 183 -10.57 12.52 22.30
C ILE A 183 -9.63 13.01 23.41
N LEU A 184 -8.70 13.92 23.10
CA LEU A 184 -7.69 14.41 24.04
C LEU A 184 -8.31 15.14 25.24
N ASN A 185 -9.43 15.84 25.04
CA ASN A 185 -10.12 16.61 26.08
C ASN A 185 -11.04 15.78 26.99
N LYS A 186 -11.13 14.45 26.81
CA LYS A 186 -11.89 13.58 27.71
C LYS A 186 -11.22 13.46 29.07
N ALA A 187 -12.02 13.29 30.12
CA ALA A 187 -11.53 13.25 31.51
C ALA A 187 -10.54 12.09 31.73
N GLU A 188 -10.78 10.93 31.11
CA GLU A 188 -9.88 9.77 31.16
C GLU A 188 -8.51 10.02 30.51
N ASN A 189 -8.39 11.05 29.65
CA ASN A 189 -7.16 11.41 28.95
C ASN A 189 -6.42 12.58 29.60
N ALA A 190 -6.77 12.98 30.84
CA ALA A 190 -6.13 14.10 31.53
C ALA A 190 -4.60 13.96 31.65
N ALA A 191 -4.08 12.75 31.93
CA ALA A 191 -2.64 12.50 32.00
C ALA A 191 -1.97 12.65 30.63
N LEU A 192 -2.59 12.12 29.58
CA LEU A 192 -2.10 12.27 28.21
C LEU A 192 -2.08 13.74 27.78
N LYS A 193 -3.15 14.48 28.06
CA LYS A 193 -3.26 15.91 27.78
C LYS A 193 -2.15 16.69 28.48
N ALA A 194 -1.90 16.42 29.77
CA ALA A 194 -0.83 17.05 30.52
C ALA A 194 0.56 16.81 29.89
N ILE A 195 0.85 15.57 29.46
CA ILE A 195 2.11 15.23 28.78
C ILE A 195 2.21 15.93 27.41
N CYS A 196 1.14 15.92 26.61
CA CYS A 196 1.17 16.45 25.25
C CYS A 196 1.18 17.99 25.18
N GLU A 197 0.67 18.68 26.19
CA GLU A 197 0.64 20.15 26.25
C GLU A 197 1.87 20.75 26.96
N ASP A 198 2.67 19.94 27.66
CA ASP A 198 3.91 20.38 28.30
C ASP A 198 5.07 20.39 27.30
N GLU A 199 5.37 21.57 26.74
CA GLU A 199 6.51 21.77 25.83
C GLU A 199 7.88 21.47 26.49
N GLY A 200 7.95 21.48 27.82
CA GLY A 200 9.15 21.14 28.58
C GLY A 200 9.29 19.65 28.90
N HIS A 201 8.29 18.84 28.58
CA HIS A 201 8.31 17.41 28.88
C HIS A 201 9.44 16.72 28.11
N ALA A 202 10.17 15.83 28.79
CA ALA A 202 11.21 15.05 28.15
C ALA A 202 10.62 14.20 27.01
N GLN A 203 11.34 14.13 25.88
CA GLN A 203 10.95 13.26 24.78
C GLN A 203 11.14 11.79 25.15
N ILE A 204 10.15 10.98 24.81
CA ILE A 204 10.10 9.55 25.06
C ILE A 204 10.18 8.82 23.74
N GLU A 205 11.19 7.97 23.61
CA GLU A 205 11.41 7.18 22.40
C GLU A 205 10.42 6.02 22.32
N MET A 206 9.50 6.13 21.36
CA MET A 206 8.51 5.09 21.07
C MET A 206 8.96 4.30 19.85
N LYS A 207 9.25 3.00 20.05
CA LYS A 207 9.75 2.13 18.97
C LYS A 207 8.59 1.55 18.16
N LEU A 208 8.62 1.77 16.85
CA LEU A 208 7.64 1.24 15.90
C LEU A 208 8.35 0.38 14.86
N GLY A 209 7.99 -0.89 14.76
CA GLY A 209 8.59 -1.81 13.80
C GLY A 209 7.64 -2.87 13.30
N GLY A 210 8.15 -3.74 12.42
CA GLY A 210 7.40 -4.86 11.87
C GLY A 210 7.23 -4.79 10.35
N SER A 211 6.01 -5.04 9.87
CA SER A 211 5.70 -5.26 8.45
C SER A 211 6.00 -4.05 7.57
N THR A 212 6.79 -4.23 6.52
CA THR A 212 7.02 -3.21 5.48
C THR A 212 5.72 -2.83 4.74
N SER A 213 4.68 -3.68 4.79
CA SER A 213 3.36 -3.33 4.22
C SER A 213 2.65 -2.19 4.96
N VAL A 214 3.00 -1.92 6.22
CA VAL A 214 2.34 -0.87 7.04
C VAL A 214 3.27 0.30 7.34
N GLU A 215 4.50 0.29 6.85
CA GLU A 215 5.52 1.30 7.15
C GLU A 215 5.05 2.72 6.82
N LYS A 216 4.48 2.94 5.63
CA LYS A 216 3.95 4.25 5.22
C LYS A 216 2.84 4.75 6.16
N ILE A 217 1.98 3.85 6.62
CA ILE A 217 0.89 4.15 7.55
C ILE A 217 1.48 4.52 8.91
N ALA A 218 2.41 3.70 9.42
CA ALA A 218 3.08 3.94 10.71
C ALA A 218 3.85 5.27 10.73
N LEU A 219 4.60 5.60 9.66
CA LEU A 219 5.30 6.87 9.51
C LEU A 219 4.32 8.06 9.48
N GLY A 220 3.24 7.94 8.70
CA GLY A 220 2.23 9.00 8.62
C GLY A 220 1.54 9.27 9.95
N LEU A 221 1.11 8.20 10.64
CA LEU A 221 0.41 8.30 11.92
C LEU A 221 1.33 8.87 13.01
N SER A 222 2.53 8.31 13.15
CA SER A 222 3.47 8.70 14.20
C SER A 222 3.97 10.14 14.02
N SER A 223 4.23 10.58 12.79
CA SER A 223 4.59 11.97 12.49
C SER A 223 3.47 12.93 12.90
N ALA A 224 2.23 12.64 12.50
CA ALA A 224 1.08 13.48 12.83
C ALA A 224 0.76 13.48 14.33
N PHE A 225 1.02 12.38 15.03
CA PHE A 225 0.87 12.31 16.47
C PHE A 225 1.96 13.07 17.22
N ALA A 226 3.23 12.98 16.77
CA ALA A 226 4.34 13.72 17.34
C ALA A 226 4.15 15.25 17.24
N GLU A 227 3.52 15.73 16.16
CA GLU A 227 3.14 17.14 16.03
C GLU A 227 2.09 17.58 17.06
N LYS A 228 1.23 16.65 17.50
CA LYS A 228 0.14 16.89 18.46
C LYS A 228 0.55 16.62 19.90
N CYS A 229 1.65 15.90 20.10
CA CYS A 229 2.17 15.47 21.38
C CYS A 229 3.71 15.47 21.32
N PRO A 230 4.38 16.61 21.58
CA PRO A 230 5.82 16.77 21.38
C PRO A 230 6.70 15.82 22.23
N ALA A 231 6.17 15.30 23.33
CA ALA A 231 6.81 14.27 24.14
C ALA A 231 6.95 12.91 23.40
N PHE A 232 6.14 12.65 22.37
CA PHE A 232 6.20 11.41 21.60
C PHE A 232 7.28 11.48 20.52
N LYS A 233 8.35 10.70 20.66
CA LYS A 233 9.45 10.62 19.70
C LYS A 233 9.46 9.25 18.99
N PRO A 234 8.93 9.12 17.77
CA PRO A 234 8.91 7.85 17.07
C PRO A 234 10.29 7.43 16.56
N VAL A 235 10.63 6.16 16.75
CA VAL A 235 11.82 5.51 16.20
C VAL A 235 11.39 4.29 15.39
N HIS A 236 11.75 4.24 14.12
CA HIS A 236 11.25 3.23 13.19
C HIS A 236 12.26 2.13 12.85
N ASN A 237 11.78 0.88 12.81
CA ASN A 237 12.55 -0.28 12.35
C ASN A 237 11.64 -1.33 11.66
N HIS A 238 11.27 -1.07 10.39
CA HIS A 238 10.36 -1.93 9.62
C HIS A 238 11.14 -2.90 8.73
N VAL A 239 11.32 -4.14 9.19
CA VAL A 239 12.10 -5.17 8.48
C VAL A 239 11.29 -6.41 8.10
N GLY A 240 10.01 -6.48 8.46
CA GLY A 240 9.12 -7.60 8.17
C GLY A 240 8.21 -7.97 9.35
N SER A 241 7.08 -8.62 9.08
CA SER A 241 6.07 -8.93 10.11
C SER A 241 6.63 -9.81 11.24
N GLY A 242 7.50 -10.77 10.90
CA GLY A 242 8.15 -11.65 11.87
C GLY A 242 9.14 -10.96 12.81
N ALA A 243 9.52 -9.71 12.52
CA ALA A 243 10.39 -8.90 13.37
C ALA A 243 9.63 -7.92 14.26
N ALA A 244 8.29 -7.84 14.17
CA ALA A 244 7.48 -6.87 14.91
C ALA A 244 7.80 -6.92 16.42
N TYR A 245 7.75 -8.10 17.03
CA TYR A 245 8.04 -8.27 18.48
C TYR A 245 9.49 -7.97 18.89
N LYS A 246 10.44 -7.93 17.95
CA LYS A 246 11.84 -7.58 18.20
C LYS A 246 12.11 -6.09 18.00
N GLY A 247 11.30 -5.45 17.15
CA GLY A 247 11.45 -4.06 16.71
C GLY A 247 10.60 -3.05 17.48
N THR A 248 9.73 -3.52 18.40
CA THR A 248 8.86 -2.73 19.28
C THR A 248 9.14 -3.08 20.74
#